data_AF-C5CHV7-F1
#
_entry.id   AF-C5CHV7-F1
#
_cell.length_a   1.000
_cell.length_b   1.000
_cell.length_c   1.000
_cell.angle_alpha   90.00
_cell.angle_beta   90.00
_cell.angle_gamma   90.00
#
_symmetry.space_group_name_H-M   'P 1'
#
loop_
_entity.id
_entity.type
_entity.pdbx_description
1 polymer ?
#
loop_
_entity_poly.entity_id
_entity_poly.type
_entity_poly.pdbx_seq_one_letter_code
_entity_poly.pdbx_strand_id
1 'polypeptide(L)'
;MNLLVYSRLQFSLTQKELGRLIGKDSKYISAVERERIKPPFYVSDNIAYVLKMPVEVLFPNYVRRSRLPNWKELMYLRSLGYNIEVYRELVSTLTQG
;
A
#
# COMPACT_ATOMS: atom_id res chain seq x y z
N MET A 1 6.34 -7.66 -13.81
CA MET A 1 5.47 -8.51 -12.97
C MET A 1 4.69 -7.59 -12.04
N ASN A 2 3.35 -7.71 -11.95
CA ASN A 2 2.56 -6.83 -11.09
C ASN A 2 2.99 -7.03 -9.62
N LEU A 3 3.39 -5.95 -8.94
CA LEU A 3 3.89 -5.99 -7.57
C LEU A 3 2.84 -6.54 -6.60
N LEU A 4 1.55 -6.26 -6.83
CA LEU A 4 0.45 -6.84 -6.05
C LEU A 4 0.41 -8.36 -6.15
N VAL A 5 0.60 -8.91 -7.36
CA VAL A 5 0.63 -10.36 -7.58
C VAL A 5 1.83 -10.97 -6.86
N TYR A 6 3.01 -10.35 -7.01
CA TYR A 6 4.23 -10.82 -6.36
C TYR A 6 4.07 -10.85 -4.84
N SER A 7 3.61 -9.75 -4.25
CA SER A 7 3.41 -9.64 -2.80
C SER A 7 2.37 -10.64 -2.30
N ARG A 8 1.24 -10.80 -2.98
CA ARG A 8 0.25 -11.82 -2.60
C ARG A 8 0.87 -13.22 -2.56
N LEU A 9 1.67 -13.58 -3.56
CA LEU A 9 2.34 -14.88 -3.63
C LEU A 9 3.42 -15.05 -2.55
N GLN A 10 4.17 -14.00 -2.19
CA GLN A 10 5.12 -14.01 -1.07
C GLN A 10 4.43 -14.35 0.26
N PHE A 11 3.19 -13.88 0.46
CA PHE A 11 2.37 -14.22 1.63
C PHE A 11 1.62 -15.56 1.48
N SER A 12 1.90 -16.35 0.43
CA SER A 12 1.23 -17.63 0.16
C SER A 12 -0.30 -17.54 0.08
N LEU A 13 -0.84 -16.38 -0.29
CA LEU A 13 -2.27 -16.17 -0.39
C LEU A 13 -2.76 -16.47 -1.80
N THR A 14 -3.87 -17.19 -1.91
CA THR A 14 -4.65 -17.26 -3.15
C THR A 14 -5.46 -15.98 -3.35
N GLN A 15 -5.93 -15.73 -4.58
CA GLN A 15 -6.87 -14.62 -4.84
C GLN A 15 -8.17 -14.74 -4.02
N LYS A 16 -8.61 -15.97 -3.73
CA LYS A 16 -9.80 -16.25 -2.92
C LYS A 16 -9.57 -15.87 -1.46
N GLU A 17 -8.41 -16.21 -0.91
CA GLU A 17 -8.08 -15.89 0.48
C GLU A 17 -7.87 -14.39 0.68
N LEU A 18 -7.12 -13.73 -0.20
CA LEU A 18 -6.98 -12.27 -0.16
C LEU A 18 -8.34 -11.59 -0.27
N GLY A 19 -9.19 -12.04 -1.20
CA GLY A 19 -10.57 -11.56 -1.34
C GLY A 19 -11.35 -11.69 -0.03
N ARG A 20 -11.34 -12.88 0.59
CA ARG A 20 -12.03 -13.14 1.86
C ARG A 20 -11.56 -12.19 2.98
N LEU A 21 -10.25 -11.94 3.07
CA LEU A 21 -9.67 -11.05 4.09
C LEU A 21 -10.12 -9.59 3.94
N ILE A 22 -10.47 -9.15 2.73
CA ILE A 22 -10.92 -7.77 2.46
C ILE A 22 -12.42 -7.68 2.14
N GLY A 23 -13.19 -8.75 2.31
CA GLY A 23 -14.63 -8.79 2.00
C GLY A 23 -14.96 -8.66 0.51
N LYS A 24 -14.12 -9.21 -0.38
CA LYS A 24 -14.30 -9.25 -1.84
C LYS A 24 -14.20 -10.68 -2.38
N ASP A 25 -14.64 -10.88 -3.61
CA ASP A 25 -14.50 -12.18 -4.28
C ASP A 25 -13.15 -12.32 -5.01
N SER A 26 -12.81 -13.55 -5.42
CA SER A 26 -11.57 -13.82 -6.15
C SER A 26 -11.53 -13.14 -7.52
N LYS A 27 -12.69 -12.94 -8.17
CA LYS A 27 -12.79 -12.27 -9.47
C LYS A 27 -12.38 -10.79 -9.37
N TYR A 28 -12.78 -10.12 -8.29
CA TYR A 28 -12.40 -8.76 -7.97
C TYR A 28 -10.89 -8.64 -7.82
N ILE A 29 -10.26 -9.49 -7.00
CA ILE A 29 -8.79 -9.53 -6.87
C ILE A 29 -8.13 -9.77 -8.23
N SER A 30 -8.64 -10.73 -9.01
CA SER A 30 -8.18 -11.02 -10.37
C SER A 30 -8.25 -9.82 -11.32
N ALA A 31 -9.29 -8.98 -11.19
CA ALA A 31 -9.48 -7.79 -12.00
C ALA A 31 -8.55 -6.65 -11.56
N VAL A 32 -8.33 -6.49 -10.25
CA VAL A 32 -7.37 -5.54 -9.68
C VAL A 32 -5.94 -5.90 -10.08
N GLU A 33 -5.54 -7.16 -9.97
CA GLU A 33 -4.21 -7.65 -10.37
C GLU A 33 -3.93 -7.52 -11.87
N ARG A 34 -4.99 -7.50 -12.69
CA ARG A 34 -4.88 -7.25 -14.14
C ARG A 34 -5.12 -5.79 -14.51
N GLU A 35 -5.19 -4.90 -13.51
CA GLU A 35 -5.41 -3.46 -13.68
C GLU A 35 -6.71 -3.09 -14.43
N ARG A 36 -7.66 -4.04 -14.53
CA ARG A 36 -8.98 -3.82 -15.14
C ARG A 36 -9.91 -3.01 -14.25
N ILE A 37 -9.66 -3.04 -12.93
CA ILE A 37 -10.38 -2.28 -11.92
C ILE A 37 -9.37 -1.53 -11.07
N LYS A 38 -9.60 -0.23 -10.88
CA LYS A 38 -8.94 0.55 -9.84
C LYS A 38 -9.80 0.49 -8.57
N PRO A 39 -9.39 -0.26 -7.54
CA PRO A 39 -10.14 -0.36 -6.29
C PRO A 39 -10.14 1.01 -5.59
N PRO A 40 -11.23 1.45 -4.92
CA PRO A 40 -11.21 2.67 -4.12
C PRO A 40 -10.13 2.64 -3.03
N PHE A 41 -9.68 3.81 -2.55
CA PHE A 41 -8.56 3.91 -1.60
C PHE A 41 -8.72 3.01 -0.37
N TYR A 42 -9.89 2.99 0.25
CA TYR A 42 -10.13 2.13 1.43
C TYR A 42 -9.93 0.63 1.13
N VAL A 43 -10.24 0.18 -0.09
CA VAL A 43 -10.02 -1.21 -0.51
C VAL A 43 -8.55 -1.44 -0.80
N SER A 44 -7.88 -0.50 -1.46
CA SER A 44 -6.43 -0.53 -1.68
C SER A 44 -5.65 -0.60 -0.37
N ASP A 45 -6.04 0.21 0.61
CA ASP A 45 -5.42 0.28 1.93
C ASP A 45 -5.62 -1.04 2.69
N ASN A 46 -6.81 -1.64 2.64
CA ASN A 46 -7.07 -2.97 3.21
C ASN A 46 -6.23 -4.08 2.54
N ILE A 47 -6.08 -4.04 1.22
CA ILE A 47 -5.20 -4.96 0.48
C ILE A 47 -3.75 -4.79 0.95
N ALA A 48 -3.29 -3.54 1.04
CA ALA A 48 -1.94 -3.20 1.44
C ALA A 48 -1.64 -3.61 2.90
N TYR A 49 -2.62 -3.44 3.78
CA TYR A 49 -2.57 -3.90 5.16
C TYR A 49 -2.41 -5.42 5.26
N VAL A 50 -3.23 -6.19 4.54
CA VAL A 50 -3.13 -7.67 4.51
C VAL A 50 -1.76 -8.12 4.00
N LEU A 51 -1.23 -7.43 3.00
CA LEU A 51 0.07 -7.73 2.39
C LEU A 51 1.25 -7.06 3.10
N LYS A 52 1.02 -6.37 4.23
CA LYS A 52 2.04 -5.65 5.02
C LYS A 52 2.96 -4.78 4.16
N MET A 53 2.37 -4.05 3.23
CA MET A 53 3.08 -3.13 2.35
C MET A 53 2.45 -1.75 2.34
N PRO A 54 3.20 -0.68 2.03
CA PRO A 54 2.62 0.63 1.78
C PRO A 54 1.66 0.60 0.58
N VAL A 55 0.49 1.24 0.71
CA VAL A 55 -0.53 1.28 -0.35
C VAL A 55 -0.01 1.96 -1.61
N GLU A 56 0.88 2.95 -1.47
CA GLU A 56 1.50 3.69 -2.56
C GLU A 56 2.45 2.82 -3.40
N VAL A 57 3.00 1.76 -2.80
CA VAL A 57 3.89 0.80 -3.48
C VAL A 57 3.06 -0.19 -4.31
N LEU A 58 1.94 -0.68 -3.77
CA LEU A 58 1.06 -1.61 -4.48
C LEU A 58 0.15 -0.92 -5.49
N PHE A 59 -0.21 0.34 -5.25
CA PHE A 59 -1.09 1.13 -6.08
C PHE A 59 -0.48 2.52 -6.34
N PRO A 60 0.49 2.62 -7.27
CA PRO A 60 1.20 3.86 -7.56
C PRO A 60 0.25 5.00 -7.92
N ASN A 61 -0.90 4.73 -8.53
CA ASN A 61 -1.88 5.76 -8.88
C ASN A 61 -2.58 6.44 -7.68
N TYR A 62 -2.22 6.08 -6.45
CA TYR A 62 -2.57 6.79 -5.22
C TYR A 62 -1.44 7.67 -4.70
N VAL A 63 -0.41 7.99 -5.52
CA VAL A 63 0.69 8.90 -5.13
C VAL A 63 0.11 10.08 -4.37
N ARG A 64 0.56 10.26 -3.13
CA ARG A 64 0.28 11.44 -2.33
C ARG A 64 0.58 12.68 -3.16
N ARG A 65 -0.34 13.64 -3.18
CA ARG A 65 -0.06 14.97 -3.77
C ARG A 65 1.05 15.71 -3.01
N SER A 66 1.32 15.31 -1.77
CA SER A 66 2.44 15.77 -0.96
C SER A 66 3.67 14.89 -1.18
N ARG A 67 4.83 15.53 -1.36
CA ARG A 67 6.15 14.88 -1.44
C ARG A 67 6.52 14.11 -0.16
N LEU A 68 5.88 14.42 0.97
CA LEU A 68 6.19 13.85 2.29
C LEU A 68 4.94 13.31 3.01
N PRO A 69 5.10 12.28 3.86
CA PRO A 69 4.06 11.84 4.78
C PRO A 69 3.62 12.94 5.75
N ASN A 70 2.32 13.02 6.03
CA ASN A 70 1.80 13.82 7.13
C ASN A 70 2.06 13.13 8.49
N TRP A 71 1.89 13.86 9.59
CA TRP A 71 2.17 13.36 10.94
C TRP A 71 1.39 12.09 11.29
N LYS A 72 0.12 11.98 10.87
CA LYS A 72 -0.72 10.82 11.13
C LYS A 72 -0.18 9.58 10.41
N GLU A 73 0.29 9.75 9.18
CA GLU A 73 0.94 8.70 8.38
C GLU A 73 2.29 8.29 8.97
N LEU A 74 3.09 9.23 9.47
CA LEU A 74 4.35 8.93 10.18
C LEU A 74 4.09 8.13 11.45
N MET A 75 3.10 8.51 12.25
CA MET A 75 2.75 7.76 13.46
C MET A 75 2.21 6.37 13.14
N TYR A 76 1.45 6.22 12.05
CA TYR A 76 1.03 4.91 11.56
C TYR A 76 2.22 4.03 11.13
N LEU A 77 3.12 4.55 10.30
CA LEU A 77 4.34 3.83 9.90
C LEU A 77 5.20 3.44 11.10
N ARG A 78 5.32 4.33 12.09
CA ARG A 78 6.01 4.06 13.36
C ARG A 78 5.34 2.93 14.14
N SER A 79 4.00 2.89 14.19
CA SER A 79 3.25 1.83 14.87
C SER A 79 3.45 0.45 14.23
N LEU A 80 3.80 0.42 12.94
CA LEU A 80 4.13 -0.79 12.19
C LEU A 80 5.62 -1.18 12.29
N GLY A 81 6.44 -0.41 13.03
CA GLY A 81 7.87 -0.68 13.24
C GLY A 81 8.80 -0.17 12.14
N TYR A 82 8.33 0.64 11.20
CA TYR A 82 9.19 1.26 10.19
C TYR A 82 10.06 2.38 10.79
N ASN A 83 11.30 2.50 10.33
CA ASN A 83 12.17 3.62 10.69
C ASN A 83 11.67 4.91 10.01
N ILE A 84 11.05 5.78 10.79
CA ILE A 84 10.51 7.06 10.33
C ILE A 84 11.53 8.20 10.33
N GLU A 85 12.76 8.01 10.85
CA GLU A 85 13.78 9.06 10.91
C GLU A 85 14.27 9.48 9.53
N VAL A 86 14.20 8.59 8.54
CA VAL A 86 14.52 8.88 7.12
C VAL A 86 13.68 10.06 6.60
N TYR A 87 12.46 10.26 7.12
CA TYR A 87 11.62 11.38 6.74
C TYR A 87 12.02 12.71 7.40
N ARG A 88 12.72 12.69 8.55
CA ARG A 88 13.28 13.92 9.15
C ARG A 88 14.40 14.49 8.31
N GLU A 89 15.31 13.64 7.83
CA GLU A 89 16.39 14.04 6.94
C GLU A 89 15.83 14.66 5.66
N LEU A 90 14.86 14.00 5.02
CA LEU A 90 14.16 14.50 3.84
C LEU A 90 13.46 15.86 4.05
N VAL A 91 12.83 16.07 5.20
CA VAL A 91 12.25 17.39 5.55
C VAL A 91 13.36 18.45 5.62
N SER A 92 14.46 18.15 6.31
CA SER A 92 15.57 19.09 6.49
C SER A 92 16.21 19.50 5.15
N THR A 93 16.41 18.55 4.23
CA THR A 93 16.98 18.81 2.90
C THR A 93 16.05 19.65 2.02
N LEU A 94 14.73 19.56 2.23
CA LEU A 94 13.73 20.29 1.44
C LEU A 94 13.41 21.69 1.97
N THR A 95 13.71 21.97 3.25
CA THR A 95 13.54 23.31 3.86
C THR A 95 14.79 24.20 3.82
N GLN A 96 15.95 23.65 3.43
CA GLN A 96 17.21 24.41 3.27
C GLN A 96 17.49 24.85 1.82
N GLY A 97 16.51 24.72 0.91
CA GLY A 97 16.59 25.14 -0.49
C GLY A 97 15.72 26.33 -0.81
#